data_AF-L8HMG4-F1
#
_entry.id   AF-L8HMG4-F1
#
_cell.length_a   1.000
_cell.length_b   1.000
_cell.length_c   1.000
_cell.angle_alpha   90.00
_cell.angle_beta   90.00
_cell.angle_gamma   90.00
#
_symmetry.space_group_name_H-M   'P 1'
#
loop_
_entity.id
_entity.type
_entity.pdbx_description
1 polymer ?
#
loop_
_entity_poly.entity_id
_entity_poly.type
_entity_poly.pdbx_seq_one_letter_code
_entity_poly.pdbx_strand_id
1 'polypeptide(L)'
;MSDAAITQLLSRLEAVAARLESVEKQLQSGGGAGGAASSAPAASGEVTKAVSEFDNLVSTYIDEYVNVSAKIDPLVKQQADLVKQAVLAQRDLLYKASQSKKPDATTFGNLLKPTSDLMGKIVAIRDANRASKVFGHLSTISEGITALGWVASPPTPGPFVDEARASSEFYSNKLLMQYRKDESAEGKTQVAWVTAWNTFLKELRAFIKTYHTTDLTWNPQGGDVSKVASAAAPPASSGGAPPPPRCRPPLLPPVVDLSAASSGGGAHAALFAEINAVKERQAGGKTAGLKHVTKDMKTKNMEKTAAPVPAAAPVRKPAAAAAPKLGPPKFELDGQKWKIENQVGNKNIVIENPEVRQTVYIYKCHDSVIQIKGKVNSIMLDSCKKTGLVFENAISVAEVVNCASVQVQVTGKVPSVAIDKTSGCQVFLSAEGFDTEIVTSKSDEMNVVLPGLNPNDDIIEIPIPEQFRTLIKDRKLVTEAVAHSG
;
A
#
# COMPACT_ATOMS: atom_id res chain seq x y z
N MET A 1 31.73 -37.76 -18.51
CA MET A 1 32.01 -36.53 -17.74
C MET A 1 33.52 -36.40 -17.67
N SER A 2 34.08 -35.23 -17.96
CA SER A 2 35.53 -35.00 -17.90
C SER A 2 36.01 -35.00 -16.46
N ASP A 3 37.25 -35.43 -16.20
CA ASP A 3 37.87 -35.40 -14.86
C ASP A 3 37.82 -34.00 -14.24
N ALA A 4 37.92 -32.93 -15.05
CA ALA A 4 37.76 -31.55 -14.60
C ALA A 4 36.37 -31.28 -13.97
N ALA A 5 35.31 -31.89 -14.49
CA ALA A 5 33.96 -31.73 -13.95
C ALA A 5 33.80 -32.48 -12.61
N ILE A 6 34.50 -33.61 -12.45
CA ILE A 6 34.49 -34.39 -11.21
C ILE A 6 35.25 -33.64 -10.11
N THR A 7 36.43 -33.09 -10.41
CA THR A 7 37.21 -32.28 -9.46
C THR A 7 36.44 -31.02 -9.03
N GLN A 8 35.70 -30.39 -9.95
CA GLN A 8 34.86 -29.23 -9.64
C GLN A 8 33.62 -29.60 -8.81
N LEU A 9 33.09 -30.80 -8.95
CA LEU A 9 32.01 -31.31 -8.09
C LEU A 9 32.53 -31.64 -6.68
N LEU A 10 33.72 -32.23 -6.58
CA LEU A 10 34.36 -32.56 -5.31
C LEU A 10 34.68 -31.30 -4.49
N SER A 11 35.25 -30.26 -5.10
CA SER A 11 35.54 -29.01 -4.37
C SER A 11 34.27 -28.29 -3.90
N ARG A 12 33.16 -28.40 -4.65
CA ARG A 12 31.86 -27.86 -4.24
C ARG A 12 31.24 -28.67 -3.11
N LEU A 13 31.42 -29.98 -3.09
CA LEU A 13 30.99 -30.85 -2.00
C LEU A 13 31.77 -30.56 -0.72
N GLU A 14 33.09 -30.41 -0.82
CA GLU A 14 33.94 -30.03 0.33
C GLU A 14 33.57 -28.66 0.90
N ALA A 15 33.29 -27.67 0.04
CA ALA A 15 32.85 -26.35 0.48
C ALA A 15 31.46 -26.36 1.16
N VAL A 16 30.56 -27.25 0.74
CA VAL A 16 29.25 -27.44 1.38
C VAL A 16 29.39 -28.17 2.71
N ALA A 17 30.25 -29.19 2.78
CA ALA A 17 30.55 -29.90 4.02
C ALA A 17 31.14 -28.96 5.08
N ALA A 18 32.13 -28.14 4.71
CA ALA A 18 32.73 -27.15 5.61
C ALA A 18 31.71 -26.11 6.14
N ARG A 19 30.72 -25.75 5.31
CA ARG A 19 29.63 -24.85 5.72
C ARG A 19 28.65 -25.52 6.67
N LEU A 20 28.32 -26.80 6.45
CA LEU A 20 27.45 -27.57 7.34
C LEU A 20 28.11 -27.79 8.70
N GLU A 21 29.40 -28.11 8.73
CA GLU A 21 30.18 -28.24 9.97
C GLU A 21 30.24 -26.91 10.74
N SER A 22 30.38 -25.78 10.05
CA SER A 22 30.34 -24.45 10.67
C SER A 22 28.96 -24.12 11.27
N VAL A 23 27.87 -24.53 10.61
CA VAL A 23 26.50 -24.33 11.09
C VAL A 23 26.20 -25.22 12.29
N GLU A 24 26.67 -26.47 12.27
CA GLU A 24 26.53 -27.40 13.39
C GLU A 24 27.26 -26.90 14.64
N LYS A 25 28.45 -26.32 14.46
CA LYS A 25 29.23 -25.69 15.55
C LYS A 25 28.54 -24.47 16.15
N GLN A 26 27.78 -23.70 15.35
CA GLN A 26 26.99 -22.55 15.81
C GLN A 26 25.67 -22.95 16.47
N LEU A 27 25.10 -24.10 16.12
CA LEU A 27 23.89 -24.63 16.77
C LEU A 27 24.20 -25.26 18.13
N GLN A 28 25.38 -25.87 18.28
CA GLN A 28 25.83 -26.45 19.56
C GLN A 28 26.16 -25.41 20.64
N SER A 29 26.42 -24.15 20.28
CA SER A 29 26.67 -23.06 21.25
C SER A 29 25.41 -22.33 21.72
N GLY A 30 24.22 -22.74 21.25
CA GLY A 30 22.95 -22.06 21.54
C GLY A 30 22.09 -22.65 22.67
N GLY A 31 22.56 -23.64 23.44
CA GLY A 31 21.76 -24.31 24.45
C GLY A 31 22.40 -24.37 25.84
N GLY A 32 21.98 -23.50 26.76
CA GLY A 32 22.26 -23.63 28.19
C GLY A 32 22.13 -22.33 28.99
N ALA A 33 21.15 -22.28 29.91
CA ALA A 33 20.92 -21.19 30.85
C ALA A 33 21.85 -21.25 32.08
N GLY A 34 22.17 -20.10 32.67
CA GLY A 34 22.75 -19.98 34.03
C GLY A 34 23.96 -19.05 34.11
N GLY A 35 23.86 -17.97 34.90
CA GLY A 35 24.72 -16.79 34.79
C GLY A 35 26.08 -16.83 35.52
N ALA A 36 26.94 -15.87 35.16
CA ALA A 36 27.98 -15.28 36.01
C ALA A 36 28.50 -13.99 35.34
N ALA A 37 28.76 -12.97 36.16
CA ALA A 37 29.22 -11.66 35.75
C ALA A 37 30.73 -11.60 35.43
N SER A 38 31.09 -10.54 34.69
CA SER A 38 32.43 -10.14 34.22
C SER A 38 32.97 -10.99 33.06
N SER A 39 33.44 -10.45 31.94
CA SER A 39 34.21 -9.23 31.72
C SER A 39 34.03 -8.77 30.27
N ALA A 40 34.08 -7.45 30.03
CA ALA A 40 34.18 -6.92 28.68
C ALA A 40 35.47 -7.43 28.01
N PRO A 41 35.41 -7.71 26.70
CA PRO A 41 36.31 -7.01 25.81
C PRO A 41 35.57 -6.35 24.63
N ALA A 42 36.27 -5.38 24.07
CA ALA A 42 35.84 -4.44 23.07
C ALA A 42 35.39 -5.05 21.72
N ALA A 43 34.47 -4.31 21.10
CA ALA A 43 34.26 -4.12 19.67
C ALA A 43 35.22 -4.84 18.71
N SER A 44 34.69 -5.85 18.03
CA SER A 44 35.01 -6.14 16.64
C SER A 44 33.70 -6.19 15.86
N GLY A 45 33.63 -5.41 14.79
CA GLY A 45 32.40 -5.15 14.02
C GLY A 45 31.94 -6.36 13.22
N GLU A 46 31.25 -7.28 13.89
CA GLU A 46 30.56 -8.36 13.20
C GLU A 46 29.31 -7.79 12.50
N VAL A 47 29.35 -7.78 11.17
CA VAL A 47 28.23 -7.31 10.35
C VAL A 47 27.06 -8.25 10.58
N THR A 48 25.96 -7.73 11.13
CA THR A 48 24.77 -8.55 11.37
C THR A 48 24.18 -9.07 10.05
N LYS A 49 23.47 -10.20 10.12
CA LYS A 49 22.80 -10.81 8.95
C LYS A 49 21.91 -9.80 8.21
N ALA A 50 21.22 -8.91 8.93
CA ALA A 50 20.39 -7.87 8.33
C ALA A 50 21.22 -6.89 7.48
N VAL A 51 22.35 -6.41 7.98
CA VAL A 51 23.23 -5.49 7.24
C VAL A 51 23.85 -6.20 6.03
N SER A 52 24.25 -7.45 6.16
CA SER A 52 24.78 -8.24 5.03
C SER A 52 23.73 -8.49 3.95
N GLU A 53 22.48 -8.80 4.31
CA GLU A 53 21.41 -8.93 3.31
C GLU A 53 21.09 -7.59 2.65
N PHE A 54 21.17 -6.48 3.38
CA PHE A 54 21.03 -5.16 2.78
C PHE A 54 22.17 -4.88 1.78
N ASP A 55 23.42 -5.25 2.10
CA ASP A 55 24.55 -5.14 1.17
C ASP A 55 24.32 -5.97 -0.12
N ASN A 56 23.70 -7.15 -0.01
CA ASN A 56 23.27 -7.95 -1.16
C ASN A 56 22.23 -7.21 -2.02
N LEU A 57 21.26 -6.52 -1.40
CA LEU A 57 20.27 -5.71 -2.13
C LEU A 57 20.92 -4.55 -2.90
N VAL A 58 21.87 -3.86 -2.27
CA VAL A 58 22.58 -2.74 -2.89
C VAL A 58 23.39 -3.22 -4.11
N SER A 59 24.21 -4.25 -3.92
CA SER A 59 25.07 -4.78 -4.99
C SER A 59 24.28 -5.42 -6.14
N THR A 60 23.13 -6.03 -5.86
CA THR A 60 22.32 -6.70 -6.89
C THR A 60 21.50 -5.70 -7.71
N TYR A 61 20.86 -4.72 -7.08
CA TYR A 61 19.86 -3.88 -7.75
C TYR A 61 20.28 -2.43 -7.92
N ILE A 62 20.93 -1.82 -6.93
CA ILE A 62 21.31 -0.40 -6.99
C ILE A 62 22.51 -0.20 -7.93
N ASP A 63 23.51 -1.10 -7.88
CA ASP A 63 24.65 -0.99 -8.78
C ASP A 63 24.26 -1.14 -10.24
N GLU A 64 23.40 -2.12 -10.55
CA GLU A 64 22.85 -2.27 -11.91
C GLU A 64 21.99 -1.06 -12.31
N TYR A 65 21.14 -0.56 -11.42
CA TYR A 65 20.35 0.64 -11.66
C TYR A 65 21.22 1.85 -12.01
N VAL A 66 22.33 2.09 -11.28
CA VAL A 66 23.26 3.19 -11.55
C VAL A 66 23.97 2.98 -12.89
N ASN A 67 24.39 1.75 -13.19
CA ASN A 67 25.05 1.42 -14.46
C ASN A 67 24.13 1.63 -15.66
N VAL A 68 22.86 1.24 -15.57
CA VAL A 68 21.87 1.46 -16.63
C VAL A 68 21.48 2.93 -16.74
N SER A 69 21.41 3.66 -15.62
CA SER A 69 21.13 5.11 -15.61
C SER A 69 22.15 5.91 -16.44
N ALA A 70 23.42 5.50 -16.42
CA ALA A 70 24.49 6.10 -17.23
C ALA A 70 24.26 5.99 -18.74
N LYS A 71 23.50 4.98 -19.19
CA LYS A 71 23.21 4.72 -20.60
C LYS A 71 21.98 5.48 -21.11
N ILE A 72 21.19 6.08 -20.21
CA ILE A 72 19.96 6.79 -20.56
C ILE A 72 20.24 8.27 -20.79
N ASP A 73 20.71 8.97 -19.76
CA ASP A 73 20.92 10.41 -19.79
C ASP A 73 21.83 10.86 -18.63
N PRO A 74 22.73 11.84 -18.83
CA PRO A 74 23.61 12.34 -17.76
C PRO A 74 22.85 12.83 -16.52
N LEU A 75 21.67 13.43 -16.69
CA LEU A 75 20.85 13.91 -15.59
C LEU A 75 20.24 12.76 -14.79
N VAL A 76 19.84 11.67 -15.47
CA VAL A 76 19.37 10.44 -14.82
C VAL A 76 20.52 9.79 -14.05
N LYS A 77 21.74 9.77 -14.60
CA LYS A 77 22.94 9.29 -13.89
C LYS A 77 23.26 10.12 -12.65
N GLN A 78 23.20 11.46 -12.75
CA GLN A 78 23.43 12.35 -11.62
C GLN A 78 22.43 12.07 -10.48
N GLN A 79 21.15 11.88 -10.80
CA GLN A 79 20.14 11.52 -9.81
C GLN A 79 20.41 10.12 -9.22
N ALA A 80 20.79 9.15 -10.04
CA ALA A 80 21.09 7.78 -9.61
C ALA A 80 22.30 7.70 -8.66
N ASP A 81 23.33 8.53 -8.85
CA ASP A 81 24.47 8.59 -7.93
C ASP A 81 24.08 9.08 -6.54
N LEU A 82 23.17 10.06 -6.46
CA LEU A 82 22.61 10.49 -5.19
C LEU A 82 21.74 9.41 -4.54
N VAL A 83 20.98 8.65 -5.33
CA VAL A 83 20.21 7.50 -4.83
C VAL A 83 21.15 6.49 -4.18
N LYS A 84 22.26 6.13 -4.85
CA LYS A 84 23.25 5.21 -4.28
C LYS A 84 23.84 5.74 -2.98
N GLN A 85 24.18 7.03 -2.92
CA GLN A 85 24.64 7.66 -1.67
C GLN A 85 23.58 7.59 -0.56
N ALA A 86 22.30 7.83 -0.88
CA ALA A 86 21.22 7.78 0.09
C ALA A 86 21.00 6.36 0.63
N VAL A 87 21.06 5.35 -0.24
CA VAL A 87 20.96 3.94 0.16
C VAL A 87 22.16 3.51 1.01
N LEU A 88 23.37 3.98 0.71
CA LEU A 88 24.55 3.71 1.54
C LEU A 88 24.50 4.43 2.89
N ALA A 89 23.94 5.65 2.96
CA ALA A 89 23.67 6.32 4.24
C ALA A 89 22.65 5.55 5.07
N GLN A 90 21.62 4.98 4.42
CA GLN A 90 20.67 4.09 5.07
C GLN A 90 21.33 2.81 5.61
N ARG A 91 22.28 2.24 4.86
CA ARG A 91 23.08 1.09 5.31
C ARG A 91 23.89 1.41 6.56
N ASP A 92 24.51 2.59 6.61
CA ASP A 92 25.24 3.06 7.81
C ASP A 92 24.32 3.17 9.03
N LEU A 93 23.10 3.68 8.83
CA LEU A 93 22.09 3.71 9.89
C LEU A 93 21.70 2.31 10.37
N LEU A 94 21.49 1.35 9.46
CA LEU A 94 21.19 -0.05 9.82
C LEU A 94 22.32 -0.69 10.63
N TYR A 95 23.57 -0.42 10.26
CA TYR A 95 24.73 -0.90 11.00
C TYR A 95 24.82 -0.30 12.40
N LYS A 96 24.60 1.01 12.53
CA LYS A 96 24.52 1.70 13.83
C LYS A 96 23.39 1.14 14.69
N ALA A 97 22.20 0.95 14.11
CA ALA A 97 21.06 0.38 14.82
C ALA A 97 21.34 -1.05 15.34
N SER A 98 22.07 -1.86 14.57
CA SER A 98 22.43 -3.22 14.99
C SER A 98 23.41 -3.30 16.17
N GLN A 99 24.11 -2.21 16.49
CA GLN A 99 25.10 -2.14 17.58
C GLN A 99 24.66 -1.25 18.74
N SER A 100 23.51 -0.60 18.63
CA SER A 100 23.11 0.45 19.58
C SER A 100 21.71 0.25 20.10
N LYS A 101 21.46 0.78 21.30
CA LYS A 101 20.11 0.96 21.82
C LYS A 101 19.38 2.04 21.03
N LYS A 102 18.05 1.96 21.00
CA LYS A 102 17.21 2.99 20.39
C LYS A 102 17.47 4.35 21.06
N PRO A 103 17.92 5.37 20.31
CA PRO A 103 18.20 6.68 20.86
C PRO A 103 16.91 7.47 21.12
N ASP A 104 17.02 8.60 21.80
CA ASP A 104 15.94 9.56 21.94
C ASP A 104 15.56 10.19 20.59
N ALA A 105 14.38 10.84 20.53
CA ALA A 105 13.84 11.39 19.29
C ALA A 105 14.75 12.44 18.62
N THR A 106 15.49 13.24 19.41
CA THR A 106 16.38 14.29 18.89
C THR A 106 17.60 13.65 18.23
N THR A 107 18.25 12.73 18.94
CA THR A 107 19.40 11.99 18.42
C THR A 107 19.00 11.15 17.20
N PHE A 108 17.82 10.52 17.22
CA PHE A 108 17.29 9.79 16.08
C PHE A 108 17.09 10.69 14.86
N GLY A 109 16.49 11.88 15.04
CA GLY A 109 16.34 12.87 13.97
C GLY A 109 17.67 13.28 13.34
N ASN A 110 18.71 13.47 14.16
CA ASN A 110 20.06 13.79 13.67
C ASN A 110 20.68 12.65 12.87
N LEU A 111 20.42 11.39 13.24
CA LEU A 111 20.90 10.22 12.49
C LEU A 111 20.23 10.06 11.13
N LEU A 112 18.99 10.52 10.97
CA LEU A 112 18.25 10.49 9.70
C LEU A 112 18.67 11.60 8.73
N LYS A 113 19.30 12.66 9.24
CA LYS A 113 19.64 13.86 8.46
C LYS A 113 20.45 13.57 7.19
N PRO A 114 21.51 12.73 7.19
CA PRO A 114 22.26 12.43 5.98
C PRO A 114 21.40 11.82 4.86
N THR A 115 20.53 10.87 5.20
CA THR A 115 19.59 10.27 4.24
C THR A 115 18.57 11.30 3.75
N SER A 116 17.97 12.08 4.67
CA SER A 116 16.97 13.10 4.34
C SER A 116 17.51 14.22 3.44
N ASP A 117 18.72 14.73 3.72
CA ASP A 117 19.36 15.77 2.91
C ASP A 117 19.65 15.26 1.48
N LEU A 118 20.05 13.99 1.33
CA LEU A 118 20.24 13.36 0.00
C LEU A 118 18.91 13.15 -0.74
N MET A 119 17.86 12.73 -0.04
CA MET A 119 16.51 12.62 -0.61
C MET A 119 16.03 13.99 -1.11
N GLY A 120 16.23 15.06 -0.34
CA GLY A 120 15.89 16.41 -0.75
C GLY A 120 16.62 16.85 -2.03
N LYS A 121 17.91 16.54 -2.16
CA LYS A 121 18.69 16.81 -3.38
C LYS A 121 18.16 16.04 -4.60
N ILE A 122 17.75 14.79 -4.42
CA ILE A 122 17.16 13.95 -5.49
C ILE A 122 15.85 14.56 -6.01
N VAL A 123 14.99 15.04 -5.12
CA VAL A 123 13.73 15.72 -5.46
C VAL A 123 14.03 17.06 -6.15
N ALA A 124 14.99 17.83 -5.64
CA ALA A 124 15.39 19.11 -6.22
C ALA A 124 15.89 18.99 -7.67
N ILE A 125 16.62 17.92 -8.02
CA ILE A 125 17.01 17.66 -9.42
C ILE A 125 15.78 17.54 -10.32
N ARG A 126 14.76 16.78 -9.88
CA ARG A 126 13.51 16.63 -10.65
C ARG A 126 12.79 17.97 -10.80
N ASP A 127 12.68 18.74 -9.72
CA ASP A 127 11.96 20.01 -9.73
C ASP A 127 12.64 21.11 -10.56
N ALA A 128 13.97 21.13 -10.59
CA ALA A 128 14.74 22.04 -11.43
C ALA A 128 14.65 21.70 -12.93
N ASN A 129 14.24 20.48 -13.29
CA ASN A 129 14.30 19.96 -14.66
C ASN A 129 12.93 19.55 -15.22
N ARG A 130 11.87 20.31 -14.91
CA ARG A 130 10.48 20.01 -15.33
C ARG A 130 10.26 19.94 -16.84
N ALA A 131 11.05 20.66 -17.62
CA ALA A 131 10.98 20.66 -19.07
C ALA A 131 11.81 19.54 -19.74
N SER A 132 12.51 18.72 -18.94
CA SER A 132 13.40 17.69 -19.47
C SER A 132 12.63 16.54 -20.12
N LYS A 133 13.19 15.97 -21.19
CA LYS A 133 12.63 14.79 -21.86
C LYS A 133 12.65 13.55 -20.96
N VAL A 134 13.59 13.49 -20.01
CA VAL A 134 13.72 12.42 -19.01
C VAL A 134 12.95 12.72 -17.71
N PHE A 135 12.03 13.68 -17.72
CA PHE A 135 11.25 14.04 -16.53
C PHE A 135 10.44 12.86 -15.95
N GLY A 136 10.01 11.92 -16.80
CA GLY A 136 9.36 10.68 -16.37
C GLY A 136 10.28 9.80 -15.52
N HIS A 137 11.56 9.70 -15.87
CA HIS A 137 12.60 9.01 -15.09
C HIS A 137 12.84 9.74 -13.77
N LEU A 138 13.04 11.06 -13.84
CA LEU A 138 13.29 11.88 -12.66
C LEU A 138 12.15 11.79 -11.64
N SER A 139 10.90 11.76 -12.13
CA SER A 139 9.69 11.63 -11.30
C SER A 139 9.54 10.22 -10.74
N THR A 140 9.87 9.18 -11.50
CA THR A 140 9.88 7.79 -10.98
C THR A 140 10.76 7.69 -9.73
N ILE A 141 11.93 8.31 -9.75
CA ILE A 141 12.88 8.26 -8.64
C ILE A 141 12.51 9.23 -7.53
N SER A 142 12.12 10.48 -7.83
CA SER A 142 11.79 11.46 -6.79
C SER A 142 10.59 11.05 -5.94
N GLU A 143 9.60 10.39 -6.55
CA GLU A 143 8.45 9.86 -5.79
C GLU A 143 8.80 8.56 -5.07
N GLY A 144 9.60 7.69 -5.68
CA GLY A 144 10.00 6.41 -5.09
C GLY A 144 11.03 6.50 -3.97
N ILE A 145 11.91 7.52 -3.98
CA ILE A 145 12.99 7.64 -2.99
C ILE A 145 12.46 7.86 -1.57
N THR A 146 11.22 8.36 -1.46
CA THR A 146 10.49 8.48 -0.18
C THR A 146 10.46 7.18 0.61
N ALA A 147 10.55 6.02 -0.07
CA ALA A 147 10.63 4.70 0.54
C ALA A 147 11.76 4.58 1.58
N LEU A 148 12.89 5.29 1.43
CA LEU A 148 13.99 5.26 2.41
C LEU A 148 13.59 5.84 3.78
N GLY A 149 12.48 6.59 3.85
CA GLY A 149 11.91 7.11 5.09
C GLY A 149 11.28 6.06 6.01
N TRP A 150 11.20 4.79 5.59
CA TRP A 150 10.52 3.72 6.34
C TRP A 150 11.04 3.55 7.78
N VAL A 151 12.31 3.85 8.03
CA VAL A 151 12.94 3.77 9.36
C VAL A 151 12.32 4.71 10.40
N ALA A 152 11.59 5.73 9.95
CA ALA A 152 10.89 6.67 10.81
C ALA A 152 9.37 6.46 10.82
N SER A 153 8.87 5.33 10.29
CA SER A 153 7.43 5.05 10.13
C SER A 153 6.94 3.81 10.90
N PRO A 154 7.20 3.67 12.22
CA PRO A 154 6.55 2.65 13.02
C PRO A 154 5.04 2.95 13.17
N PRO A 155 4.17 1.93 13.35
CA PRO A 155 4.47 0.51 13.40
C PRO A 155 4.44 -0.18 12.02
N THR A 156 4.38 0.58 10.92
CA THR A 156 4.09 0.07 9.57
C THR A 156 5.13 0.47 8.52
N PRO A 157 6.41 0.13 8.70
CA PRO A 157 7.46 0.47 7.73
C PRO A 157 7.26 -0.24 6.38
N GLY A 158 6.70 -1.46 6.38
CA GLY A 158 6.37 -2.20 5.17
C GLY A 158 5.33 -1.49 4.29
N PRO A 159 4.10 -1.25 4.80
CA PRO A 159 3.08 -0.50 4.09
C PRO A 159 3.54 0.88 3.59
N PHE A 160 4.37 1.59 4.36
CA PHE A 160 4.97 2.85 3.93
C PHE A 160 5.81 2.71 2.64
N VAL A 161 6.63 1.65 2.53
CA VAL A 161 7.37 1.35 1.29
C VAL A 161 6.44 0.95 0.15
N ASP A 162 5.33 0.26 0.42
CA ASP A 162 4.35 -0.10 -0.60
C ASP A 162 3.70 1.14 -1.23
N GLU A 163 3.40 2.19 -0.43
CA GLU A 163 2.85 3.46 -0.91
C GLU A 163 3.86 4.28 -1.74
N ALA A 164 5.10 4.37 -1.26
CA ALA A 164 6.19 5.02 -2.00
C ALA A 164 6.44 4.32 -3.35
N ARG A 165 6.39 2.98 -3.36
CA ARG A 165 6.51 2.17 -4.56
C ARG A 165 5.34 2.39 -5.52
N ALA A 166 4.11 2.44 -5.03
CA ALA A 166 2.94 2.72 -5.88
C ALA A 166 3.07 4.09 -6.57
N SER A 167 3.59 5.10 -5.84
CA SER A 167 3.85 6.44 -6.38
C SER A 167 4.93 6.43 -7.46
N SER A 168 6.02 5.68 -7.25
CA SER A 168 7.05 5.42 -8.27
C SER A 168 6.49 4.70 -9.51
N GLU A 169 5.66 3.67 -9.30
CA GLU A 169 5.05 2.87 -10.37
C GLU A 169 4.10 3.67 -11.26
N PHE A 170 3.46 4.72 -10.74
CA PHE A 170 2.63 5.62 -11.56
C PHE A 170 3.43 6.24 -12.72
N TYR A 171 4.68 6.63 -12.48
CA TYR A 171 5.55 7.20 -13.52
C TYR A 171 6.28 6.10 -14.31
N SER A 172 6.77 5.07 -13.61
CA SER A 172 7.56 4.02 -14.26
C SER A 172 6.72 3.13 -15.19
N ASN A 173 5.42 2.95 -14.92
CA ASN A 173 4.50 2.26 -15.82
C ASN A 173 4.29 3.02 -17.13
N LYS A 174 4.35 4.37 -17.13
CA LYS A 174 4.28 5.16 -18.37
C LYS A 174 5.52 4.93 -19.25
N LEU A 175 6.70 4.86 -18.63
CA LEU A 175 7.94 4.49 -19.32
C LEU A 175 7.87 3.06 -19.88
N LEU A 176 7.36 2.10 -19.11
CA LEU A 176 7.14 0.74 -19.60
C LEU A 176 6.15 0.71 -20.75
N MET A 177 5.05 1.48 -20.71
CA MET A 177 4.11 1.54 -21.83
C MET A 177 4.75 2.08 -23.11
N GLN A 178 5.67 3.05 -22.98
CA GLN A 178 6.38 3.65 -24.09
C GLN A 178 7.44 2.72 -24.69
N TYR A 179 8.23 2.04 -23.86
CA TYR A 179 9.43 1.33 -24.30
C TYR A 179 9.30 -0.21 -24.33
N ARG A 180 8.27 -0.83 -23.73
CA ARG A 180 8.16 -2.31 -23.67
C ARG A 180 7.99 -2.99 -25.04
N LYS A 181 7.52 -2.27 -26.04
CA LYS A 181 7.34 -2.78 -27.42
C LYS A 181 8.49 -2.37 -28.33
N ASP A 182 9.44 -1.58 -27.82
CA ASP A 182 10.61 -1.17 -28.57
C ASP A 182 11.72 -2.21 -28.34
N GLU A 183 12.00 -3.00 -29.36
CA GLU A 183 13.02 -4.05 -29.33
C GLU A 183 14.45 -3.52 -29.55
N SER A 184 14.59 -2.21 -29.77
CA SER A 184 15.88 -1.53 -29.88
C SER A 184 16.70 -1.68 -28.59
N ALA A 185 18.02 -1.46 -28.70
CA ALA A 185 18.90 -1.44 -27.55
C ALA A 185 18.50 -0.36 -26.52
N GLU A 186 17.97 0.77 -27.00
CA GLU A 186 17.47 1.86 -26.17
C GLU A 186 16.21 1.44 -25.41
N GLY A 187 15.20 0.89 -26.09
CA GLY A 187 13.97 0.39 -25.46
C GLY A 187 14.26 -0.65 -24.38
N LYS A 188 15.16 -1.60 -24.65
CA LYS A 188 15.62 -2.60 -23.67
C LYS A 188 16.31 -1.97 -22.47
N THR A 189 17.14 -0.93 -22.68
CA THR A 189 17.82 -0.18 -21.61
C THR A 189 16.80 0.51 -20.71
N GLN A 190 15.76 1.12 -21.28
CA GLN A 190 14.69 1.78 -20.52
C GLN A 190 13.89 0.78 -19.67
N VAL A 191 13.53 -0.37 -20.24
CA VAL A 191 12.80 -1.43 -19.52
C VAL A 191 13.67 -2.02 -18.41
N ALA A 192 14.97 -2.26 -18.67
CA ALA A 192 15.91 -2.75 -17.67
C ALA A 192 16.04 -1.76 -16.49
N TRP A 193 16.13 -0.46 -16.77
CA TRP A 193 16.21 0.60 -15.76
C TRP A 193 14.98 0.61 -14.84
N VAL A 194 13.76 0.61 -15.42
CA VAL A 194 12.53 0.56 -14.64
C VAL A 194 12.45 -0.73 -13.82
N THR A 195 12.85 -1.85 -14.41
CA THR A 195 12.81 -3.15 -13.74
C THR A 195 13.76 -3.20 -12.55
N ALA A 196 14.99 -2.69 -12.69
CA ALA A 196 15.96 -2.64 -11.59
C ALA A 196 15.44 -1.84 -10.39
N TRP A 197 14.92 -0.63 -10.64
CA TRP A 197 14.38 0.23 -9.58
C TRP A 197 13.14 -0.36 -8.90
N ASN A 198 12.15 -0.81 -9.67
CA ASN A 198 10.93 -1.40 -9.11
C ASN A 198 11.24 -2.70 -8.34
N THR A 199 12.25 -3.46 -8.76
CA THR A 199 12.68 -4.66 -8.05
C THR A 199 13.41 -4.32 -6.75
N PHE A 200 14.27 -3.30 -6.73
CA PHE A 200 14.85 -2.80 -5.49
C PHE A 200 13.77 -2.45 -4.44
N LEU A 201 12.71 -1.73 -4.82
CA LEU A 201 11.63 -1.37 -3.89
C LEU A 201 10.84 -2.60 -3.40
N LYS A 202 10.61 -3.60 -4.27
CA LYS A 202 10.00 -4.89 -3.89
C LYS A 202 10.84 -5.64 -2.86
N GLU A 203 12.13 -5.73 -3.11
CA GLU A 203 13.04 -6.47 -2.26
C GLU A 203 13.33 -5.74 -0.95
N LEU A 204 13.36 -4.39 -0.97
CA LEU A 204 13.39 -3.58 0.25
C LEU A 204 12.18 -3.87 1.15
N ARG A 205 10.98 -3.97 0.57
CA ARG A 205 9.76 -4.35 1.30
C ARG A 205 9.84 -5.75 1.90
N ALA A 206 10.45 -6.70 1.19
CA ALA A 206 10.67 -8.07 1.66
C ALA A 206 11.72 -8.12 2.78
N PHE A 207 12.79 -7.34 2.66
CA PHE A 207 13.80 -7.15 3.69
C PHE A 207 13.20 -6.60 4.98
N ILE A 208 12.42 -5.53 4.90
CA ILE A 208 11.72 -4.94 6.06
C ILE A 208 10.80 -5.97 6.72
N LYS A 209 10.06 -6.76 5.94
CA LYS A 209 9.19 -7.83 6.47
C LYS A 209 9.96 -8.88 7.29
N THR A 210 11.22 -9.13 6.92
CA THR A 210 12.02 -10.21 7.49
C THR A 210 12.80 -9.75 8.71
N TYR A 211 13.34 -8.53 8.68
CA TYR A 211 14.28 -8.03 9.69
C TYR A 211 13.74 -6.89 10.55
N HIS A 212 12.74 -6.13 10.07
CA HIS A 212 12.29 -4.86 10.63
C HIS A 212 10.76 -4.67 10.53
N THR A 213 9.99 -5.71 10.91
CA THR A 213 8.57 -5.84 10.56
C THR A 213 7.69 -4.69 11.06
N THR A 214 7.94 -4.22 12.29
CA THR A 214 7.14 -3.19 12.96
C THR A 214 7.88 -1.88 13.16
N ASP A 215 9.20 -1.93 13.31
CA ASP A 215 10.06 -0.76 13.47
C ASP A 215 11.47 -1.14 13.02
N LEU A 216 12.34 -0.14 12.84
CA LEU A 216 13.77 -0.37 12.77
C LEU A 216 14.23 -1.12 14.03
N THR A 217 14.91 -2.24 13.81
CA THR A 217 15.35 -3.13 14.90
C THR A 217 16.65 -2.59 15.49
N TRP A 218 16.57 -2.15 16.74
CA TRP A 218 17.71 -1.72 17.54
C TRP A 218 18.20 -2.86 18.43
N ASN A 219 19.48 -2.86 18.77
CA ASN A 219 20.05 -3.83 19.70
C ASN A 219 19.83 -3.39 21.16
N PRO A 220 18.98 -4.07 21.96
CA PRO A 220 18.72 -3.68 23.34
C PRO A 220 19.94 -3.81 24.26
N GLN A 221 20.92 -4.63 23.88
CA GLN A 221 22.20 -4.79 24.58
C GLN A 221 23.30 -3.91 23.98
N GLY A 222 22.99 -3.13 22.95
CA GLY A 222 23.93 -2.27 22.24
C GLY A 222 24.45 -1.11 23.08
N GLY A 223 25.52 -0.48 22.58
CA GLY A 223 26.07 0.74 23.15
C GLY A 223 25.25 1.99 22.81
N ASP A 224 25.79 3.14 23.18
CA ASP A 224 25.27 4.43 22.73
C ASP A 224 25.58 4.63 21.24
N VAL A 225 24.57 5.01 20.46
CA VAL A 225 24.68 5.20 19.01
C VAL A 225 25.69 6.28 18.62
N SER A 226 25.90 7.28 19.48
CA SER A 226 26.88 8.34 19.27
C SER A 226 28.33 7.84 19.29
N LYS A 227 28.58 6.65 19.86
CA LYS A 227 29.90 6.05 19.99
C LYS A 227 30.21 5.01 18.91
N VAL A 228 29.25 4.70 18.04
CA VAL A 228 29.44 3.72 16.96
C VAL A 228 30.00 4.42 15.72
N ALA A 229 31.23 4.05 15.35
CA ALA A 229 31.85 4.52 14.12
C ALA A 229 31.05 4.06 12.88
N SER A 230 31.08 4.85 11.82
CA SER A 230 30.42 4.50 10.57
C SER A 230 30.94 3.19 10.00
N ALA A 231 30.05 2.46 9.35
CA ALA A 231 30.30 1.15 8.81
C ALA A 231 31.29 1.22 7.62
N ALA A 232 32.25 0.29 7.55
CA ALA A 232 33.14 0.19 6.38
C ALA A 232 32.31 -0.10 5.11
N ALA A 233 32.72 0.51 3.99
CA ALA A 233 32.05 0.33 2.70
C ALA A 233 32.00 -1.16 2.30
N PRO A 234 30.91 -1.61 1.64
CA PRO A 234 30.83 -3.00 1.18
C PRO A 234 32.01 -3.32 0.24
N PRO A 235 32.58 -4.54 0.30
CA PRO A 235 33.68 -4.92 -0.58
C PRO A 235 33.22 -4.86 -2.04
N ALA A 236 33.98 -4.14 -2.88
CA ALA A 236 33.70 -4.06 -4.31
C ALA A 236 33.90 -5.44 -4.96
N SER A 237 32.93 -5.91 -5.76
CA SER A 237 33.11 -7.12 -6.56
C SER A 237 34.05 -6.82 -7.73
N SER A 238 35.27 -7.36 -7.70
CA SER A 238 36.15 -7.39 -8.86
C SER A 238 35.55 -8.33 -9.91
N GLY A 239 35.30 -7.81 -11.11
CA GLY A 239 34.58 -8.49 -12.18
C GLY A 239 35.17 -9.83 -12.63
N GLY A 240 34.28 -10.73 -13.05
CA GLY A 240 34.62 -11.95 -13.79
C GLY A 240 34.06 -13.27 -13.22
N ALA A 241 32.74 -13.40 -13.05
CA ALA A 241 32.10 -14.71 -12.87
C ALA A 241 30.63 -14.70 -13.36
N PRO A 242 30.12 -15.77 -13.99
CA PRO A 242 28.75 -15.82 -14.52
C PRO A 242 27.72 -15.87 -13.37
N PRO A 243 26.47 -15.41 -13.60
CA PRO A 243 25.49 -15.23 -12.54
C PRO A 243 25.12 -16.56 -11.84
N PRO A 244 24.92 -16.55 -10.51
CA PRO A 244 24.57 -17.75 -9.76
C PRO A 244 23.16 -18.28 -10.13
N PRO A 245 22.89 -19.60 -10.03
CA PRO A 245 21.60 -20.17 -10.36
C PRO A 245 20.53 -19.72 -9.37
N ARG A 246 19.33 -19.44 -9.87
CA ARG A 246 18.13 -19.06 -9.11
C ARG A 246 17.78 -20.16 -8.09
N CYS A 247 17.74 -19.84 -6.81
CA CYS A 247 17.15 -20.71 -5.79
C CYS A 247 15.63 -20.77 -6.00
N ARG A 248 15.12 -21.93 -6.41
CA ARG A 248 13.69 -22.28 -6.32
C ARG A 248 13.35 -22.62 -4.86
N PRO A 249 12.15 -22.25 -4.35
CA PRO A 249 11.61 -22.82 -3.12
C PRO A 249 11.40 -24.34 -3.25
N PRO A 250 11.50 -25.12 -2.15
CA PRO A 250 11.42 -26.58 -2.18
C PRO A 250 10.02 -27.09 -2.53
N LEU A 251 10.02 -28.20 -3.27
CA LEU A 251 8.87 -28.96 -3.77
C LEU A 251 8.13 -29.68 -2.63
N LEU A 252 6.79 -29.64 -2.67
CA LEU A 252 5.90 -30.54 -1.92
C LEU A 252 5.76 -31.89 -2.66
N PRO A 253 5.62 -33.04 -1.95
CA PRO A 253 5.52 -34.39 -2.53
C PRO A 253 4.12 -34.72 -3.11
N PRO A 254 3.98 -35.82 -3.88
CA PRO A 254 3.04 -35.92 -5.00
C PRO A 254 1.76 -36.71 -4.66
N VAL A 255 0.66 -36.39 -5.34
CA VAL A 255 -0.42 -37.35 -5.63
C VAL A 255 -0.96 -37.16 -7.06
N VAL A 256 -0.65 -38.18 -7.87
CA VAL A 256 -1.33 -38.80 -9.01
C VAL A 256 -2.12 -37.97 -10.04
N ASP A 257 -1.74 -38.24 -11.27
CA ASP A 257 -2.22 -37.79 -12.58
C ASP A 257 -3.62 -38.35 -12.92
N LEU A 258 -4.49 -37.48 -13.45
CA LEU A 258 -5.57 -37.82 -14.37
C LEU A 258 -5.72 -36.69 -15.39
N SER A 259 -4.86 -36.76 -16.39
CA SER A 259 -4.96 -36.14 -17.70
C SER A 259 -6.36 -36.23 -18.34
N ALA A 260 -6.95 -35.08 -18.68
CA ALA A 260 -7.83 -34.92 -19.83
C ALA A 260 -7.98 -33.43 -20.24
N ALA A 261 -7.53 -33.16 -21.47
CA ALA A 261 -8.01 -32.17 -22.43
C ALA A 261 -7.87 -30.65 -22.20
N SER A 262 -7.22 -30.05 -23.19
CA SER A 262 -6.99 -28.64 -23.51
C SER A 262 -8.24 -27.79 -23.77
N SER A 263 -8.17 -26.49 -23.46
CA SER A 263 -8.38 -25.32 -24.36
C SER A 263 -8.97 -24.12 -23.61
N GLY A 264 -8.38 -22.92 -23.79
CA GLY A 264 -8.80 -21.73 -23.05
C GLY A 264 -8.21 -20.40 -23.50
N GLY A 265 -7.98 -20.22 -24.80
CA GLY A 265 -7.77 -18.91 -25.41
C GLY A 265 -9.11 -18.36 -25.91
N GLY A 266 -9.92 -17.77 -25.03
CA GLY A 266 -11.28 -17.31 -25.38
C GLY A 266 -11.60 -15.85 -25.05
N ALA A 267 -10.91 -15.22 -24.11
CA ALA A 267 -11.33 -13.91 -23.60
C ALA A 267 -10.91 -12.73 -24.51
N HIS A 268 -9.75 -12.81 -25.18
CA HIS A 268 -9.27 -11.73 -26.03
C HIS A 268 -9.89 -11.74 -27.44
N ALA A 269 -10.22 -12.91 -28.00
CA ALA A 269 -10.84 -13.02 -29.32
C ALA A 269 -12.30 -12.52 -29.32
N ALA A 270 -13.04 -12.73 -28.21
CA ALA A 270 -14.40 -12.23 -28.05
C ALA A 270 -14.44 -10.68 -28.02
N LEU A 271 -13.47 -10.05 -27.36
CA LEU A 271 -13.39 -8.59 -27.27
C LEU A 271 -13.06 -7.92 -28.62
N PHE A 272 -12.19 -8.55 -29.43
CA PHE A 272 -11.87 -8.03 -30.77
C PHE A 272 -13.00 -8.26 -31.79
N ALA A 273 -13.77 -9.35 -31.66
CA ALA A 273 -14.96 -9.58 -32.48
C ALA A 273 -16.07 -8.55 -32.18
N GLU A 274 -16.24 -8.18 -30.90
CA GLU A 274 -17.24 -7.18 -30.49
C GLU A 274 -16.88 -5.76 -30.96
N ILE A 275 -15.59 -5.40 -30.94
CA ILE A 275 -15.10 -4.12 -31.46
C ILE A 275 -15.26 -4.02 -32.99
N ASN A 276 -14.99 -5.10 -33.73
CA ASN A 276 -15.19 -5.10 -35.19
C ASN A 276 -16.68 -5.06 -35.56
N ALA A 277 -17.56 -5.70 -34.78
CA ALA A 277 -19.01 -5.63 -34.97
C ALA A 277 -19.58 -4.22 -34.69
N VAL A 278 -19.00 -3.47 -33.74
CA VAL A 278 -19.38 -2.07 -33.50
C VAL A 278 -18.91 -1.15 -34.63
N LYS A 279 -17.73 -1.41 -35.22
CA LYS A 279 -17.22 -0.67 -36.38
C LYS A 279 -18.08 -0.86 -37.64
N GLU A 280 -18.55 -2.09 -37.91
CA GLU A 280 -19.45 -2.36 -39.04
C GLU A 280 -20.83 -1.74 -38.85
N ARG A 281 -21.37 -1.70 -37.62
CA ARG A 281 -22.65 -1.03 -37.33
C ARG A 281 -22.59 0.51 -37.42
N GLN A 282 -21.40 1.11 -37.33
CA GLN A 282 -21.22 2.56 -37.46
C GLN A 282 -20.88 3.03 -38.89
N ALA A 283 -20.69 2.11 -39.84
CA ALA A 283 -20.43 2.44 -41.24
C ALA A 283 -21.68 2.90 -42.03
N GLY A 284 -22.88 2.74 -41.47
CA GLY A 284 -24.17 3.03 -42.13
C GLY A 284 -24.90 4.33 -41.72
N GLY A 285 -24.26 5.22 -40.96
CA GLY A 285 -24.87 6.49 -40.53
C GLY A 285 -25.62 6.44 -39.19
N LYS A 286 -25.56 7.56 -38.47
CA LYS A 286 -26.06 7.73 -37.09
C LYS A 286 -27.60 7.77 -37.02
N THR A 287 -28.28 6.62 -37.07
CA THR A 287 -29.67 6.43 -36.54
C THR A 287 -30.16 4.98 -36.48
N ALA A 288 -29.42 3.99 -37.00
CA ALA A 288 -29.86 2.59 -37.02
C ALA A 288 -29.69 1.89 -35.65
N GLY A 289 -30.58 2.19 -34.70
CA GLY A 289 -30.60 1.53 -33.38
C GLY A 289 -31.60 2.10 -32.37
N LEU A 290 -32.28 3.21 -32.69
CA LEU A 290 -33.29 3.80 -31.81
C LEU A 290 -34.69 3.46 -32.32
N LYS A 291 -35.54 2.89 -31.45
CA LYS A 291 -36.95 2.65 -31.77
C LYS A 291 -37.68 3.98 -32.00
N HIS A 292 -38.36 4.11 -33.13
CA HIS A 292 -39.23 5.26 -33.41
C HIS A 292 -40.53 5.14 -32.60
N VAL A 293 -40.88 6.20 -31.89
CA VAL A 293 -42.14 6.31 -31.12
C VAL A 293 -43.25 6.79 -32.08
N THR A 294 -44.27 5.96 -32.32
CA THR A 294 -45.45 6.35 -33.12
C THR A 294 -46.46 7.14 -32.29
N LYS A 295 -47.35 7.88 -32.97
CA LYS A 295 -48.29 8.85 -32.35
C LYS A 295 -49.21 8.23 -31.29
N ASP A 296 -49.38 6.91 -31.30
CA ASP A 296 -50.25 6.14 -30.41
C ASP A 296 -49.59 5.89 -29.04
N MET A 297 -48.27 6.07 -28.94
CA MET A 297 -47.50 5.96 -27.69
C MET A 297 -47.41 7.29 -26.92
N LYS A 298 -48.22 8.29 -27.28
CA LYS A 298 -48.36 9.53 -26.52
C LYS A 298 -49.42 9.36 -25.43
N THR A 299 -49.11 9.83 -24.23
CA THR A 299 -49.86 9.68 -22.97
C THR A 299 -51.30 10.24 -22.94
N LYS A 300 -51.81 10.79 -24.05
CA LYS A 300 -53.15 11.38 -24.14
C LYS A 300 -54.25 10.37 -24.55
N ASN A 301 -53.90 9.15 -24.99
CA ASN A 301 -54.84 8.19 -25.58
C ASN A 301 -54.95 6.81 -24.86
N MET A 302 -54.61 6.69 -23.57
CA MET A 302 -54.85 5.43 -22.83
C MET A 302 -56.13 5.51 -21.97
N GLU A 303 -57.16 4.76 -22.37
CA GLU A 303 -58.23 4.33 -21.46
C GLU A 303 -57.74 3.20 -20.54
N LYS A 304 -58.13 3.27 -19.26
CA LYS A 304 -57.76 2.30 -18.23
C LYS A 304 -58.68 1.08 -18.30
N THR A 305 -58.18 -0.03 -18.82
CA THR A 305 -58.83 -1.33 -18.65
C THR A 305 -57.87 -2.26 -17.91
N ALA A 306 -58.27 -2.67 -16.71
CA ALA A 306 -57.60 -3.66 -15.89
C ALA A 306 -57.85 -5.06 -16.46
N ALA A 307 -56.79 -5.86 -16.64
CA ALA A 307 -56.86 -7.27 -17.00
C ALA A 307 -55.66 -8.04 -16.39
N PRO A 308 -55.79 -9.36 -16.17
CA PRO A 308 -55.35 -10.02 -14.94
C PRO A 308 -53.93 -10.63 -14.99
N VAL A 309 -53.34 -10.79 -13.80
CA VAL A 309 -52.00 -11.34 -13.53
C VAL A 309 -51.88 -12.84 -13.84
N PRO A 310 -50.87 -13.27 -14.63
CA PRO A 310 -50.47 -14.68 -14.69
C PRO A 310 -49.51 -15.04 -13.55
N ALA A 311 -49.69 -16.25 -13.02
CA ALA A 311 -49.00 -16.81 -11.87
C ALA A 311 -47.47 -16.91 -12.01
N ALA A 312 -46.80 -16.78 -10.86
CA ALA A 312 -45.36 -16.64 -10.69
C ALA A 312 -44.54 -17.84 -11.22
N ALA A 313 -43.56 -17.54 -12.09
CA ALA A 313 -42.41 -18.39 -12.31
C ALA A 313 -41.38 -18.20 -11.17
N PRO A 314 -40.68 -19.25 -10.73
CA PRO A 314 -39.77 -19.16 -9.59
C PRO A 314 -38.56 -18.27 -9.97
N VAL A 315 -38.41 -17.19 -9.21
CA VAL A 315 -37.28 -16.25 -9.33
C VAL A 315 -35.98 -17.02 -9.01
N ARG A 316 -35.12 -17.19 -10.01
CA ARG A 316 -33.72 -17.57 -9.78
C ARG A 316 -33.08 -16.50 -8.90
N LYS A 317 -32.68 -16.87 -7.68
CA LYS A 317 -31.84 -16.04 -6.81
C LYS A 317 -30.60 -15.60 -7.60
N PRO A 318 -30.22 -14.30 -7.58
CA PRO A 318 -28.94 -13.87 -8.10
C PRO A 318 -27.82 -14.66 -7.41
N ALA A 319 -26.90 -15.21 -8.20
CA ALA A 319 -25.73 -15.88 -7.68
C ALA A 319 -24.93 -14.89 -6.80
N ALA A 320 -24.62 -15.30 -5.57
CA ALA A 320 -23.82 -14.51 -4.65
C ALA A 320 -22.48 -14.17 -5.29
N ALA A 321 -22.14 -12.87 -5.31
CA ALA A 321 -20.82 -12.41 -5.70
C ALA A 321 -19.77 -13.11 -4.85
N ALA A 322 -18.70 -13.61 -5.47
CA ALA A 322 -17.63 -14.31 -4.79
C ALA A 322 -17.08 -13.47 -3.63
N ALA A 323 -17.09 -14.04 -2.42
CA ALA A 323 -16.64 -13.37 -1.22
C ALA A 323 -15.17 -12.95 -1.38
N PRO A 324 -14.82 -11.68 -1.08
CA PRO A 324 -13.43 -11.25 -1.12
C PRO A 324 -12.60 -12.10 -0.13
N LYS A 325 -11.38 -12.49 -0.53
CA LYS A 325 -10.45 -13.25 0.31
C LYS A 325 -9.94 -12.34 1.44
N LEU A 326 -10.69 -12.27 2.54
CA LEU A 326 -10.29 -11.60 3.77
C LEU A 326 -9.59 -12.59 4.73
N GLY A 327 -8.84 -12.04 5.69
CA GLY A 327 -8.31 -12.83 6.80
C GLY A 327 -9.44 -13.41 7.67
N PRO A 328 -9.12 -14.21 8.70
CA PRO A 328 -10.16 -14.74 9.59
C PRO A 328 -10.94 -13.57 10.23
N PRO A 329 -12.28 -13.69 10.36
CA PRO A 329 -13.09 -12.69 11.03
C PRO A 329 -12.66 -12.58 12.49
N LYS A 330 -12.47 -11.35 12.95
CA LYS A 330 -12.00 -11.05 14.29
C LYS A 330 -13.02 -10.17 14.99
N PHE A 331 -13.35 -10.54 16.22
CA PHE A 331 -14.12 -9.71 17.13
C PHE A 331 -13.64 -10.00 18.55
N GLU A 332 -12.70 -9.19 19.04
CA GLU A 332 -12.15 -9.34 20.39
C GLU A 332 -11.71 -7.98 20.96
N LEU A 333 -11.63 -7.93 22.28
CA LEU A 333 -11.03 -6.82 23.00
C LEU A 333 -9.55 -7.15 23.27
N ASP A 334 -8.64 -6.41 22.64
CA ASP A 334 -7.20 -6.52 22.86
C ASP A 334 -6.74 -5.33 23.71
N GLY A 335 -6.55 -5.57 25.01
CA GLY A 335 -6.29 -4.53 25.99
C GLY A 335 -7.48 -3.56 26.12
N GLN A 336 -7.33 -2.35 25.59
CA GLN A 336 -8.38 -1.32 25.56
C GLN A 336 -8.94 -1.08 24.15
N LYS A 337 -8.56 -1.89 23.17
CA LYS A 337 -8.93 -1.70 21.76
C LYS A 337 -9.82 -2.85 21.30
N TRP A 338 -11.08 -2.54 20.98
CA TRP A 338 -11.95 -3.47 20.28
C TRP A 338 -11.49 -3.61 18.83
N LYS A 339 -11.22 -4.84 18.40
CA LYS A 339 -10.81 -5.17 17.04
C LYS A 339 -11.92 -5.92 16.34
N ILE A 340 -12.55 -5.26 15.38
CA ILE A 340 -13.59 -5.83 14.50
C ILE A 340 -12.99 -5.90 13.11
N GLU A 341 -12.45 -7.06 12.74
CA GLU A 341 -11.71 -7.20 11.48
C GLU A 341 -12.33 -8.26 10.59
N ASN A 342 -12.22 -8.07 9.28
CA ASN A 342 -12.53 -9.07 8.27
C ASN A 342 -13.97 -9.63 8.29
N GLN A 343 -14.92 -8.85 8.77
CA GLN A 343 -16.32 -9.26 8.83
C GLN A 343 -16.95 -9.16 7.44
N VAL A 344 -17.69 -10.20 7.02
CA VAL A 344 -18.36 -10.22 5.70
C VAL A 344 -19.81 -10.65 5.91
N GLY A 345 -20.76 -9.79 5.54
CA GLY A 345 -22.20 -10.09 5.65
C GLY A 345 -22.75 -10.06 7.08
N ASN A 346 -21.96 -9.67 8.09
CA ASN A 346 -22.36 -9.76 9.49
C ASN A 346 -23.02 -8.45 9.95
N LYS A 347 -24.32 -8.49 10.19
CA LYS A 347 -25.13 -7.31 10.58
C LYS A 347 -25.50 -7.27 12.06
N ASN A 348 -24.96 -8.20 12.84
CA ASN A 348 -25.32 -8.41 14.25
C ASN A 348 -24.14 -8.16 15.20
N ILE A 349 -23.17 -7.34 14.79
CA ILE A 349 -22.00 -7.05 15.63
C ILE A 349 -22.39 -5.94 16.59
N VAL A 350 -22.41 -6.25 17.88
CA VAL A 350 -22.79 -5.32 18.93
C VAL A 350 -21.72 -5.31 20.02
N ILE A 351 -21.23 -4.11 20.36
CA ILE A 351 -20.46 -3.86 21.57
C ILE A 351 -21.42 -3.24 22.58
N GLU A 352 -21.70 -3.97 23.66
CA GLU A 352 -22.56 -3.51 24.74
C GLU A 352 -21.73 -2.98 25.91
N ASN A 353 -22.09 -1.80 26.42
CA ASN A 353 -21.51 -1.17 27.59
C ASN A 353 -19.96 -1.13 27.59
N PRO A 354 -19.33 -0.56 26.53
CA PRO A 354 -17.88 -0.41 26.51
C PRO A 354 -17.43 0.56 27.60
N GLU A 355 -16.17 0.40 28.04
CA GLU A 355 -15.58 1.38 28.95
C GLU A 355 -15.20 2.64 28.19
N VAL A 356 -15.38 3.80 28.84
CA VAL A 356 -15.14 5.14 28.27
C VAL A 356 -13.71 5.31 27.70
N ARG A 357 -12.73 4.62 28.25
CA ARG A 357 -11.32 4.64 27.80
C ARG A 357 -11.05 3.78 26.56
N GLN A 358 -11.97 2.88 26.21
CA GLN A 358 -11.78 1.93 25.12
C GLN A 358 -11.91 2.62 23.76
N THR A 359 -11.20 2.08 22.77
CA THR A 359 -11.25 2.52 21.37
C THR A 359 -11.78 1.40 20.50
N VAL A 360 -12.46 1.73 19.41
CA VAL A 360 -13.01 0.73 18.48
C VAL A 360 -12.34 0.86 17.13
N TYR A 361 -11.79 -0.24 16.63
CA TYR A 361 -11.13 -0.31 15.34
C TYR A 361 -11.81 -1.35 14.45
N ILE A 362 -12.35 -0.87 13.35
CA ILE A 362 -13.15 -1.63 12.40
C ILE A 362 -12.39 -1.68 11.10
N TYR A 363 -11.89 -2.86 10.73
CA TYR A 363 -10.94 -3.01 9.63
C TYR A 363 -11.42 -4.03 8.61
N LYS A 364 -11.44 -3.65 7.33
CA LYS A 364 -11.84 -4.54 6.23
C LYS A 364 -13.16 -5.24 6.48
N CYS A 365 -14.19 -4.53 6.94
CA CYS A 365 -15.53 -5.10 7.00
C CYS A 365 -16.23 -4.91 5.64
N HIS A 366 -17.04 -5.87 5.21
CA HIS A 366 -17.79 -5.82 3.96
C HIS A 366 -19.25 -6.21 4.18
N ASP A 367 -20.22 -5.41 3.72
CA ASP A 367 -21.67 -5.67 3.90
C ASP A 367 -22.02 -6.04 5.35
N SER A 368 -21.53 -5.25 6.30
CA SER A 368 -21.61 -5.54 7.73
C SER A 368 -22.17 -4.34 8.49
N VAL A 369 -22.78 -4.58 9.66
CA VAL A 369 -23.32 -3.52 10.52
C VAL A 369 -22.75 -3.71 11.92
N ILE A 370 -22.16 -2.65 12.45
CA ILE A 370 -21.56 -2.58 13.77
C ILE A 370 -22.34 -1.59 14.61
N GLN A 371 -22.75 -2.01 15.80
CA GLN A 371 -23.45 -1.17 16.78
C GLN A 371 -22.62 -1.05 18.06
N ILE A 372 -22.37 0.17 18.51
CA ILE A 372 -21.66 0.46 19.76
C ILE A 372 -22.66 1.16 20.69
N LYS A 373 -23.15 0.43 21.70
CA LYS A 373 -24.12 0.95 22.66
C LYS A 373 -23.39 1.47 23.89
N GLY A 374 -23.41 2.78 24.11
CA GLY A 374 -22.66 3.45 25.17
C GLY A 374 -21.54 4.35 24.64
N LYS A 375 -20.54 4.60 25.49
CA LYS A 375 -19.54 5.64 25.27
C LYS A 375 -18.12 5.07 25.14
N VAL A 376 -17.43 5.46 24.08
CA VAL A 376 -16.04 5.09 23.80
C VAL A 376 -15.16 6.32 23.63
N ASN A 377 -13.85 6.15 23.67
CA ASN A 377 -12.90 7.24 23.48
C ASN A 377 -12.85 7.70 22.02
N SER A 378 -12.60 6.76 21.10
CA SER A 378 -12.54 7.01 19.65
C SER A 378 -12.97 5.78 18.85
N ILE A 379 -13.38 6.03 17.61
CA ILE A 379 -13.78 5.00 16.65
C ILE A 379 -13.05 5.22 15.34
N MET A 380 -12.51 4.16 14.75
CA MET A 380 -11.85 4.21 13.44
C MET A 380 -12.40 3.10 12.54
N LEU A 381 -13.01 3.50 11.42
CA LEU A 381 -13.36 2.64 10.29
C LEU A 381 -12.28 2.74 9.23
N ASP A 382 -11.62 1.64 8.92
CA ASP A 382 -10.60 1.56 7.89
C ASP A 382 -10.90 0.47 6.87
N SER A 383 -10.80 0.80 5.58
CA SER A 383 -10.85 -0.16 4.48
C SER A 383 -12.15 -0.96 4.40
N CYS A 384 -13.24 -0.40 4.90
CA CYS A 384 -14.56 -1.02 4.95
C CYS A 384 -15.38 -0.70 3.70
N LYS A 385 -16.28 -1.61 3.29
CA LYS A 385 -17.13 -1.45 2.11
C LYS A 385 -18.58 -1.84 2.40
N LYS A 386 -19.55 -1.00 2.03
CA LYS A 386 -20.97 -1.28 2.34
C LYS A 386 -21.19 -1.56 3.83
N THR A 387 -20.49 -0.82 4.69
CA THR A 387 -20.50 -1.04 6.15
C THR A 387 -21.26 0.08 6.84
N GLY A 388 -22.18 -0.31 7.71
CA GLY A 388 -22.88 0.61 8.62
C GLY A 388 -22.22 0.61 9.99
N LEU A 389 -21.96 1.79 10.53
CA LEU A 389 -21.59 2.02 11.91
C LEU A 389 -22.72 2.79 12.59
N VAL A 390 -23.20 2.29 13.71
CA VAL A 390 -24.11 3.01 14.61
C VAL A 390 -23.44 3.11 15.97
N PHE A 391 -23.31 4.31 16.51
CA PHE A 391 -22.75 4.50 17.85
C PHE A 391 -23.42 5.65 18.60
N GLU A 392 -23.41 5.55 19.92
CA GLU A 392 -24.02 6.58 20.76
C GLU A 392 -23.06 7.74 21.02
N ASN A 393 -21.94 7.50 21.69
CA ASN A 393 -21.02 8.57 22.08
C ASN A 393 -19.55 8.21 21.78
N ALA A 394 -18.83 9.16 21.18
CA ALA A 394 -17.37 9.13 21.07
C ALA A 394 -16.79 10.40 21.70
N ILE A 395 -15.79 10.27 22.56
CA ILE A 395 -15.22 11.41 23.31
C ILE A 395 -14.39 12.32 22.41
N SER A 396 -13.69 11.75 21.42
CA SER A 396 -12.73 12.49 20.60
C SER A 396 -13.20 12.59 19.15
N VAL A 397 -13.08 11.49 18.41
CA VAL A 397 -13.29 11.48 16.97
C VAL A 397 -13.85 10.14 16.50
N ALA A 398 -14.66 10.21 15.44
CA ALA A 398 -14.97 9.07 14.58
C ALA A 398 -14.28 9.24 13.23
N GLU A 399 -13.35 8.36 12.91
CA GLU A 399 -12.56 8.43 11.68
C GLU A 399 -13.05 7.40 10.66
N VAL A 400 -13.18 7.82 9.41
CA VAL A 400 -13.56 7.00 8.27
C VAL A 400 -12.45 7.13 7.23
N VAL A 401 -11.67 6.07 7.07
CA VAL A 401 -10.44 6.06 6.27
C VAL A 401 -10.51 4.97 5.22
N ASN A 402 -10.17 5.29 3.96
CA ASN A 402 -10.05 4.31 2.88
C ASN A 402 -11.32 3.44 2.66
N CYS A 403 -12.50 3.99 2.94
CA CYS A 403 -13.76 3.25 2.91
C CYS A 403 -14.52 3.47 1.58
N ALA A 404 -15.52 2.62 1.31
CA ALA A 404 -16.41 2.81 0.17
C ALA A 404 -17.88 2.48 0.49
N SER A 405 -18.81 3.36 0.13
CA SER A 405 -20.26 3.20 0.38
C SER A 405 -20.56 2.88 1.85
N VAL A 406 -20.11 3.72 2.77
CA VAL A 406 -20.29 3.52 4.22
C VAL A 406 -21.31 4.50 4.79
N GLN A 407 -21.96 4.08 5.88
CA GLN A 407 -22.92 4.89 6.61
C GLN A 407 -22.48 4.96 8.07
N VAL A 408 -22.39 6.16 8.62
CA VAL A 408 -22.03 6.41 10.02
C VAL A 408 -23.20 7.12 10.67
N GLN A 409 -23.80 6.50 11.69
CA GLN A 409 -24.92 7.06 12.43
C GLN A 409 -24.52 7.30 13.88
N VAL A 410 -24.65 8.55 14.30
CA VAL A 410 -24.41 9.00 15.67
C VAL A 410 -25.75 9.20 16.34
N THR A 411 -26.07 8.41 17.37
CA THR A 411 -27.33 8.55 18.11
C THR A 411 -27.22 9.48 19.32
N GLY A 412 -26.01 9.70 19.83
CA GLY A 412 -25.68 10.70 20.86
C GLY A 412 -24.76 11.76 20.29
N LYS A 413 -23.59 11.99 20.92
CA LYS A 413 -22.67 13.07 20.55
C LYS A 413 -21.28 12.58 20.14
N VAL A 414 -20.71 13.28 19.15
CA VAL A 414 -19.30 13.17 18.77
C VAL A 414 -18.75 14.58 18.46
N PRO A 415 -17.57 14.98 18.97
CA PRO A 415 -17.03 16.30 18.67
C PRO A 415 -16.57 16.47 17.23
N SER A 416 -16.01 15.42 16.62
CA SER A 416 -15.45 15.48 15.28
C SER A 416 -15.63 14.18 14.50
N VAL A 417 -15.90 14.31 13.20
CA VAL A 417 -15.89 13.20 12.23
C VAL A 417 -14.86 13.51 11.15
N ALA A 418 -13.86 12.65 11.00
CA ALA A 418 -12.84 12.79 9.97
C ALA A 418 -13.06 11.78 8.83
N ILE A 419 -13.11 12.23 7.59
CA ILE A 419 -13.36 11.40 6.40
C ILE A 419 -12.17 11.53 5.45
N ASP A 420 -11.28 10.54 5.45
CA ASP A 420 -10.09 10.52 4.60
C ASP A 420 -10.15 9.39 3.55
N LYS A 421 -9.79 9.71 2.30
CA LYS A 421 -9.65 8.73 1.22
C LYS A 421 -10.88 7.82 1.05
N THR A 422 -12.09 8.36 1.24
CA THR A 422 -13.33 7.57 1.26
C THR A 422 -14.26 7.99 0.12
N SER A 423 -14.89 7.02 -0.53
CA SER A 423 -15.82 7.25 -1.65
C SER A 423 -17.23 6.78 -1.27
N GLY A 424 -18.20 7.69 -1.19
CA GLY A 424 -19.56 7.39 -0.74
C GLY A 424 -19.63 7.24 0.78
N CYS A 425 -19.80 8.36 1.49
CA CYS A 425 -19.94 8.37 2.95
C CYS A 425 -21.16 9.19 3.36
N GLN A 426 -22.09 8.58 4.09
CA GLN A 426 -23.23 9.29 4.69
C GLN A 426 -23.05 9.34 6.21
N VAL A 427 -23.07 10.56 6.76
CA VAL A 427 -22.97 10.80 8.20
C VAL A 427 -24.32 11.28 8.72
N PHE A 428 -24.99 10.45 9.51
CA PHE A 428 -26.25 10.78 10.18
C PHE A 428 -25.94 11.28 11.59
N LEU A 429 -26.26 12.54 11.88
CA LEU A 429 -26.08 13.13 13.20
C LEU A 429 -27.38 13.09 13.99
N SER A 430 -27.28 13.10 15.32
CA SER A 430 -28.42 13.31 16.21
C SER A 430 -28.69 14.80 16.40
N ALA A 431 -29.81 15.14 17.05
CA ALA A 431 -30.09 16.52 17.45
C ALA A 431 -29.08 17.09 18.46
N GLU A 432 -28.31 16.23 19.13
CA GLU A 432 -27.24 16.62 20.06
C GLU A 432 -25.89 16.86 19.36
N GLY A 433 -25.78 16.48 18.08
CA GLY A 433 -24.55 16.51 17.30
C GLY A 433 -24.40 17.69 16.35
N PHE A 434 -25.23 18.74 16.44
CA PHE A 434 -25.16 19.89 15.51
C PHE A 434 -23.84 20.68 15.59
N ASP A 435 -23.08 20.55 16.67
CA ASP A 435 -21.75 21.15 16.84
C ASP A 435 -20.59 20.23 16.41
N THR A 436 -20.89 19.11 15.74
CA THR A 436 -19.88 18.19 15.22
C THR A 436 -19.05 18.85 14.12
N GLU A 437 -17.73 18.89 14.29
CA GLU A 437 -16.80 19.30 13.23
C GLU A 437 -16.60 18.16 12.24
N ILE A 438 -16.73 18.44 10.94
CA ILE A 438 -16.46 17.44 9.90
C ILE A 438 -15.25 17.86 9.10
N VAL A 439 -14.21 17.03 9.14
CA VAL A 439 -12.94 17.24 8.45
C VAL A 439 -12.84 16.23 7.32
N THR A 440 -12.62 16.69 6.08
CA THR A 440 -12.56 15.80 4.92
C THR A 440 -11.26 15.97 4.14
N SER A 441 -10.74 14.88 3.60
CA SER A 441 -9.54 14.88 2.77
C SER A 441 -9.56 13.75 1.74
N LYS A 442 -9.32 14.08 0.46
CA LYS A 442 -9.27 13.10 -0.64
C LYS A 442 -10.49 12.15 -0.71
N SER A 443 -11.66 12.66 -0.34
CA SER A 443 -12.91 11.89 -0.26
C SER A 443 -13.95 12.47 -1.22
N ASP A 444 -14.86 11.62 -1.71
CA ASP A 444 -15.91 11.94 -2.68
C ASP A 444 -17.26 11.31 -2.28
N GLU A 445 -18.35 11.85 -2.83
CA GLU A 445 -19.73 11.47 -2.55
C GLU A 445 -20.08 11.50 -1.05
N MET A 446 -19.80 12.63 -0.39
CA MET A 446 -20.01 12.79 1.05
C MET A 446 -21.25 13.60 1.39
N ASN A 447 -22.16 13.03 2.17
CA ASN A 447 -23.38 13.72 2.63
C ASN A 447 -23.51 13.67 4.15
N VAL A 448 -24.00 14.77 4.72
CA VAL A 448 -24.37 14.88 6.13
C VAL A 448 -25.89 14.91 6.21
N VAL A 449 -26.46 14.03 7.01
CA VAL A 449 -27.89 13.90 7.23
C VAL A 449 -28.19 14.42 8.63
N LEU A 450 -28.98 15.49 8.70
CA LEU A 450 -29.34 16.16 9.94
C LEU A 450 -30.83 15.95 10.22
N PRO A 451 -31.22 15.73 11.49
CA PRO A 451 -32.61 15.68 11.86
C PRO A 451 -33.22 17.08 11.75
N GLY A 452 -34.53 17.13 11.52
CA GLY A 452 -35.28 18.37 11.58
C GLY A 452 -35.14 19.04 12.96
N LEU A 453 -35.21 20.38 12.99
CA LEU A 453 -35.10 21.16 14.23
C LEU A 453 -36.29 20.91 15.16
N ASN A 454 -37.45 20.60 14.59
CA ASN A 454 -38.66 20.23 15.30
C ASN A 454 -39.06 18.77 15.02
N PRO A 455 -39.86 18.12 15.88
CA PRO A 455 -40.25 16.71 15.73
C PRO A 455 -41.00 16.36 14.43
N ASN A 456 -41.57 17.36 13.75
CA ASN A 456 -42.32 17.20 12.49
C ASN A 456 -41.55 17.69 11.25
N ASP A 457 -40.32 18.20 11.43
CA ASP A 457 -39.51 18.69 10.33
C ASP A 457 -38.86 17.51 9.61
N ASP A 458 -38.77 17.60 8.28
CA ASP A 458 -38.13 16.58 7.47
C ASP A 458 -36.62 16.51 7.75
N ILE A 459 -36.07 15.30 7.64
CA ILE A 459 -34.63 15.07 7.65
C ILE A 459 -34.01 15.77 6.45
N ILE A 460 -32.94 16.54 6.68
CA ILE A 460 -32.22 17.24 5.62
C ILE A 460 -30.92 16.51 5.29
N GLU A 461 -30.65 16.34 4.01
CA GLU A 461 -29.39 15.80 3.49
C GLU A 461 -28.61 16.93 2.83
N ILE A 462 -27.40 17.18 3.34
CA ILE A 462 -26.53 18.28 2.91
C ILE A 462 -25.23 17.66 2.35
N PRO A 463 -24.90 17.88 1.07
CA PRO A 463 -23.63 17.44 0.53
C PRO A 463 -22.47 18.26 1.09
N ILE A 464 -21.36 17.61 1.41
CA ILE A 464 -20.11 18.29 1.75
C ILE A 464 -19.47 18.78 0.45
N PRO A 465 -19.04 20.05 0.35
CA PRO A 465 -18.39 20.52 -0.86
C PRO A 465 -17.09 19.77 -1.17
N GLU A 466 -17.00 19.27 -2.40
CA GLU A 466 -15.84 18.53 -2.90
C GLU A 466 -15.02 19.32 -3.93
N GLN A 467 -15.65 20.31 -4.58
CA GLN A 467 -15.01 21.18 -5.54
C GLN A 467 -14.68 22.51 -4.89
N PHE A 468 -13.40 22.89 -4.92
CA PHE A 468 -12.91 24.16 -4.39
C PHE A 468 -12.32 25.02 -5.50
N ARG A 469 -12.66 26.30 -5.51
CA ARG A 469 -12.07 27.29 -6.39
C ARG A 469 -11.02 28.07 -5.62
N THR A 470 -9.79 28.01 -6.08
CA THR A 470 -8.69 28.82 -5.53
C THR A 470 -8.35 29.97 -6.46
N LEU A 471 -8.37 31.19 -5.94
CA LEU A 471 -7.98 32.42 -6.62
C LEU A 471 -6.69 32.98 -6.04
N ILE A 472 -5.87 33.58 -6.90
CA ILE A 472 -4.69 34.35 -6.48
C ILE A 472 -5.12 35.81 -6.36
N LYS A 473 -5.12 36.35 -5.14
CA LYS A 473 -5.38 37.77 -4.85
C LYS A 473 -4.23 38.31 -4.01
N ASP A 474 -3.62 39.42 -4.42
CA ASP A 474 -2.52 40.07 -3.69
C ASP A 474 -1.38 39.12 -3.29
N ARG A 475 -1.01 38.21 -4.21
CA ARG A 475 -0.02 37.13 -3.99
C ARG A 475 -0.38 36.14 -2.87
N LYS A 476 -1.65 36.08 -2.46
CA LYS A 476 -2.21 35.09 -1.53
C LYS A 476 -3.21 34.19 -2.25
N LEU A 477 -3.31 32.96 -1.77
CA LEU A 477 -4.33 32.01 -2.20
C LEU A 477 -5.59 32.22 -1.37
N VAL A 478 -6.74 32.40 -2.04
CA VAL A 478 -8.07 32.46 -1.42
C VAL A 478 -8.86 31.29 -2.00
N THR A 479 -9.26 30.34 -1.15
CA THR A 479 -9.97 29.13 -1.55
C THR A 479 -11.40 29.18 -1.01
N GLU A 480 -12.37 28.96 -1.89
CA GLU A 480 -13.79 28.92 -1.56
C GLU A 480 -14.40 27.63 -2.11
N ALA A 481 -15.37 27.06 -1.39
CA ALA A 481 -16.16 25.94 -1.89
C ALA A 481 -17.03 26.38 -3.08
N VAL A 482 -17.05 25.59 -4.15
CA VAL A 482 -17.92 25.85 -5.29
C VAL A 482 -19.31 25.32 -4.95
N ALA A 483 -20.25 26.23 -4.72
CA ALA A 483 -21.66 25.87 -4.60
C ALA A 483 -22.22 25.52 -5.99
N HIS A 484 -22.80 24.33 -6.14
CA HIS A 484 -23.71 24.05 -7.25
C HIS A 484 -25.12 24.21 -6.70
N SER A 485 -25.75 25.34 -7.00
CA SER A 485 -27.20 25.48 -6.81
C SER A 485 -27.87 24.58 -7.84
N GLY A 486 -28.26 23.37 -7.42
CA GLY A 486 -29.16 22.51 -8.17
C GLY A 486 -30.60 22.94 -8.02
#